data_AF-A0A3A3CWY4-F1
#
_entry.id   AF-A0A3A3CWY4-F1
#
_cell.length_a   1.000
_cell.length_b   1.000
_cell.length_c   1.000
_cell.angle_alpha   90.00
_cell.angle_beta   90.00
_cell.angle_gamma   90.00
#
_symmetry.space_group_name_H-M   'P 1'
#
loop_
_entity.id
_entity.type
_entity.pdbx_description
1 polymer ?
#
loop_
_entity_poly.entity_id
_entity_poly.type
_entity_poly.pdbx_seq_one_letter_code
_entity_poly.pdbx_strand_id
1 'polypeptide(L)'
;MSEHLAVTELSPAAGEYDCVYSLGMDCRPRHIMKHLDLKSRRGPFDWIGGRSVAALIEALQSQCQHVLTKEHLEPYDTLCQEYKKYWDPVSQFLSTHDFALIDGDLEREYPAFRAKFDGISARFFTHIKHSKRVLFFLSVGMENHPDFEPESIAELVVLLPKLQRCLTALCAGEATLLVATYYEELAQSVMPNIHFAIKHSFTTDTPWMEGAEYQLWESMLAGVCVPQDNTQNLFGSAFSHCDNSG
;
A
#
# COMPACT_ATOMS: atom_id res chain seq x y z
N MET A 1 31.74 1.76 -1.08
CA MET A 1 31.23 1.64 -2.45
C MET A 1 30.41 0.36 -2.47
N SER A 2 29.08 0.48 -2.34
CA SER A 2 28.19 -0.68 -2.25
C SER A 2 28.00 -1.23 -3.65
N GLU A 3 28.38 -2.48 -3.87
CA GLU A 3 28.07 -3.20 -5.10
C GLU A 3 26.54 -3.33 -5.19
N HIS A 4 25.92 -2.54 -6.06
CA HIS A 4 24.56 -2.81 -6.52
C HIS A 4 24.63 -4.12 -7.30
N LEU A 5 24.21 -5.22 -6.68
CA LEU A 5 23.84 -6.43 -7.39
C LEU A 5 22.74 -6.02 -8.38
N ALA A 6 23.10 -5.96 -9.66
CA ALA A 6 22.14 -5.70 -10.72
C ALA A 6 21.08 -6.79 -10.65
N VAL A 7 19.82 -6.40 -10.46
CA VAL A 7 18.70 -7.34 -10.50
C VAL A 7 18.63 -7.90 -11.92
N THR A 8 19.04 -9.17 -12.10
CA THR A 8 19.14 -9.82 -13.42
C THR A 8 17.81 -10.42 -13.88
N GLU A 9 16.84 -10.58 -12.97
CA GLU A 9 15.54 -11.16 -13.27
C GLU A 9 14.41 -10.14 -13.06
N LEU A 10 13.49 -10.07 -14.00
CA LEU A 10 12.33 -9.20 -13.89
C LEU A 10 11.33 -9.78 -12.87
N SER A 11 10.63 -8.90 -12.18
CA SER A 11 9.49 -9.27 -11.35
C SER A 11 8.44 -10.02 -12.19
N PRO A 12 7.73 -11.00 -11.62
CA PRO A 12 6.56 -11.58 -12.28
C PRO A 12 5.47 -10.56 -12.56
N ALA A 13 5.47 -9.42 -11.85
CA ALA A 13 4.57 -8.29 -12.08
C ALA A 13 5.17 -7.21 -12.99
N ALA A 14 6.31 -7.45 -13.65
CA ALA A 14 6.93 -6.47 -14.54
C ALA A 14 5.98 -6.00 -15.64
N GLY A 15 6.08 -4.72 -15.99
CA GLY A 15 5.21 -4.09 -16.97
C GLY A 15 4.96 -2.61 -16.69
N GLU A 16 4.27 -1.98 -17.63
CA GLU A 16 3.83 -0.60 -17.53
C GLU A 16 2.46 -0.50 -16.85
N TYR A 17 2.37 0.36 -15.83
CA TYR A 17 1.14 0.64 -15.09
C TYR A 17 0.87 2.14 -15.04
N ASP A 18 -0.39 2.53 -14.95
CA ASP A 18 -0.75 3.94 -14.73
C ASP A 18 -0.44 4.36 -13.29
N CYS A 19 -0.57 3.42 -12.35
CA CYS A 19 -0.23 3.63 -10.96
C CYS A 19 0.03 2.33 -10.20
N VAL A 20 0.84 2.43 -9.15
CA VAL A 20 1.12 1.35 -8.19
C VAL A 20 0.67 1.78 -6.80
N TYR A 21 -0.07 0.91 -6.11
CA TYR A 21 -0.59 1.15 -4.76
C TYR A 21 -0.26 0.01 -3.80
N SER A 22 0.15 0.38 -2.60
CA SER A 22 0.25 -0.55 -1.47
C SER A 22 -1.13 -0.77 -0.87
N LEU A 23 -1.44 -2.01 -0.52
CA LEU A 23 -2.65 -2.39 0.20
C LEU A 23 -2.41 -2.50 1.72
N GLY A 24 -1.29 -1.96 2.21
CA GLY A 24 -0.95 -1.91 3.62
C GLY A 24 -0.44 -3.24 4.17
N MET A 25 -0.81 -3.52 5.43
CA MET A 25 -0.29 -4.58 6.30
C MET A 25 1.20 -4.42 6.67
N ASP A 26 2.04 -4.07 5.70
CA ASP A 26 3.45 -3.78 5.87
C ASP A 26 3.77 -2.39 5.30
N CYS A 27 4.63 -1.62 5.97
CA CYS A 27 5.07 -0.31 5.49
C CYS A 27 6.13 -0.39 4.36
N ARG A 28 6.77 -1.55 4.17
CA ARG A 28 7.87 -1.74 3.21
C ARG A 28 7.47 -1.58 1.74
N PRO A 29 6.35 -2.16 1.24
CA PRO A 29 5.83 -1.90 -0.11
C PRO A 29 5.81 -0.41 -0.45
N ARG A 30 5.28 0.40 0.46
CA ARG A 30 5.21 1.85 0.30
C ARG A 30 6.58 2.50 0.24
N HIS A 31 7.48 2.09 1.12
CA HIS A 31 8.83 2.65 1.20
C HIS A 31 9.60 2.38 -0.09
N ILE A 32 9.55 1.14 -0.59
CA ILE A 32 10.27 0.77 -1.81
C ILE A 32 9.67 1.46 -3.05
N MET A 33 8.33 1.54 -3.19
CA MET A 33 7.71 2.25 -4.31
C MET A 33 8.06 3.74 -4.34
N LYS A 34 8.32 4.35 -3.17
CA LYS A 34 8.79 5.74 -3.09
C LYS A 34 10.24 5.86 -3.56
N HIS A 35 11.12 4.93 -3.17
CA HIS A 35 12.52 4.93 -3.60
C HIS A 35 12.68 4.69 -5.10
N LEU A 36 11.83 3.84 -5.67
CA LEU A 36 11.82 3.52 -7.11
C LEU A 36 11.08 4.57 -7.98
N ASP A 37 10.62 5.68 -7.39
CA ASP A 37 9.85 6.73 -8.06
C ASP A 37 8.70 6.20 -8.93
N LEU A 38 8.00 5.16 -8.45
CA LEU A 38 6.86 4.56 -9.16
C LEU A 38 5.59 5.43 -9.08
N LYS A 39 5.76 6.74 -8.89
CA LYS A 39 4.72 7.76 -8.66
C LYS A 39 3.62 7.30 -7.70
N SER A 40 3.99 6.46 -6.74
CA SER A 40 3.06 5.91 -5.77
C SER A 40 2.46 7.05 -4.96
N ARG A 41 1.14 7.19 -5.07
CA ARG A 41 0.39 8.08 -4.17
C ARG A 41 0.11 7.30 -2.90
N ARG A 42 0.15 7.97 -1.75
CA ARG A 42 -0.31 7.35 -0.50
C ARG A 42 -1.75 6.90 -0.65
N GLY A 43 -1.99 5.61 -0.50
CA GLY A 43 -3.32 5.03 -0.38
C GLY A 43 -3.86 5.12 1.05
N PRO A 44 -5.14 4.76 1.29
CA PRO A 44 -5.68 4.71 2.65
C PRO A 44 -4.96 3.67 3.52
N PHE A 45 -4.57 2.54 2.96
CA PHE A 45 -3.91 1.45 3.68
C PHE A 45 -2.41 1.68 3.97
N ASP A 46 -1.85 2.75 3.41
CA ASP A 46 -0.52 3.25 3.77
C ASP A 46 -0.54 4.13 5.03
N TRP A 47 -1.75 4.53 5.44
CA TRP A 47 -2.01 5.43 6.54
C TRP A 47 -2.36 4.64 7.81
N ILE A 48 -3.06 3.52 7.65
CA ILE A 48 -3.59 2.69 8.73
C ILE A 48 -2.99 1.28 8.68
N GLY A 49 -2.82 0.63 9.83
CA GLY A 49 -2.32 -0.74 9.92
C GLY A 49 -3.45 -1.75 9.79
N GLY A 50 -3.54 -2.44 8.64
CA GLY A 50 -4.44 -3.57 8.46
C GLY A 50 -3.84 -4.88 8.98
N ARG A 51 -4.69 -5.79 9.45
CA ARG A 51 -4.27 -7.09 10.01
C ARG A 51 -4.88 -8.30 9.32
N SER A 52 -5.83 -8.10 8.41
CA SER A 52 -6.53 -9.18 7.73
C SER A 52 -6.85 -8.80 6.28
N VAL A 53 -6.65 -9.75 5.37
CA VAL A 53 -7.11 -9.71 3.98
C VAL A 53 -8.65 -9.68 3.93
N ALA A 54 -9.33 -10.39 4.83
CA ALA A 54 -10.79 -10.32 4.92
C ALA A 54 -11.27 -8.91 5.26
N ALA A 55 -10.70 -8.29 6.30
CA ALA A 55 -11.00 -6.90 6.67
C ALA A 55 -10.64 -5.90 5.56
N LEU A 56 -9.53 -6.12 4.85
CA LEU A 56 -9.16 -5.32 3.67
C LEU A 56 -10.22 -5.40 2.57
N ILE A 57 -10.77 -6.59 2.30
CA ILE A 57 -11.85 -6.75 1.32
C ILE A 57 -13.07 -5.94 1.75
N GLU A 58 -13.49 -6.01 3.01
CA GLU A 58 -14.63 -5.25 3.54
C GLU A 58 -14.40 -3.74 3.48
N ALA A 59 -13.19 -3.28 3.81
CA ALA A 59 -12.80 -1.89 3.68
C ALA A 59 -12.86 -1.42 2.22
N LEU A 60 -12.39 -2.22 1.26
CA LEU A 60 -12.45 -1.90 -0.16
C LEU A 60 -13.91 -1.85 -0.67
N GLN A 61 -14.73 -2.83 -0.30
CA GLN A 61 -16.14 -2.91 -0.70
C GLN A 61 -16.96 -1.74 -0.16
N SER A 62 -16.68 -1.30 1.07
CA SER A 62 -17.33 -0.16 1.70
C SER A 62 -16.66 1.19 1.36
N GLN A 63 -15.65 1.20 0.48
CA GLN A 63 -14.82 2.38 0.21
C GLN A 63 -14.32 3.09 1.48
N CYS A 64 -13.95 2.29 2.49
CA CYS A 64 -13.44 2.69 3.80
C CYS A 64 -14.45 3.48 4.68
N GLN A 65 -15.75 3.40 4.39
CA GLN A 65 -16.78 4.10 5.18
C GLN A 65 -16.87 3.60 6.63
N HIS A 66 -16.60 2.31 6.87
CA HIS A 66 -16.70 1.68 8.20
C HIS A 66 -15.35 1.48 8.89
N VAL A 67 -14.27 2.00 8.31
CA VAL A 67 -12.92 1.82 8.85
C VAL A 67 -12.64 2.88 9.90
N LEU A 68 -12.19 2.47 11.09
CA LEU A 68 -11.82 3.34 12.21
C LEU A 68 -12.96 4.32 12.57
N THR A 69 -14.16 3.77 12.75
CA THR A 69 -15.32 4.55 13.23
C THR A 69 -15.15 4.86 14.71
N LYS A 70 -15.40 6.11 15.09
CA LYS A 70 -15.13 6.63 16.44
C LYS A 70 -15.71 5.76 17.56
N GLU A 71 -16.94 5.30 17.39
CA GLU A 71 -17.64 4.45 18.37
C GLU A 71 -16.98 3.10 18.65
N HIS A 72 -16.08 2.65 17.76
CA HIS A 72 -15.35 1.40 17.90
C HIS A 72 -13.88 1.61 18.28
N LEU A 73 -13.39 2.85 18.36
CA LEU A 73 -11.97 3.09 18.64
C LEU A 73 -11.64 2.84 20.11
N GLU A 74 -10.76 1.88 20.32
CA GLU A 74 -10.21 1.51 21.61
C GLU A 74 -8.73 1.89 21.68
N PRO A 75 -8.24 2.44 22.81
CA PRO A 75 -6.81 2.64 23.01
C PRO A 75 -6.04 1.33 22.83
N TYR A 76 -4.99 1.35 22.03
CA TYR A 76 -4.12 0.21 21.75
C TYR A 76 -2.71 0.44 22.30
N ASP A 77 -2.01 -0.64 22.69
CA ASP A 77 -0.84 -0.63 23.59
C ASP A 77 0.06 0.61 23.46
N THR A 78 0.21 1.26 24.61
CA THR A 78 0.62 2.64 24.85
C THR A 78 2.11 2.81 25.10
N LEU A 79 2.94 1.78 24.86
CA LEU A 79 4.39 1.90 25.04
C LEU A 79 5.04 2.93 24.09
N CYS A 80 4.31 3.39 23.06
CA CYS A 80 4.74 4.50 22.21
C CYS A 80 4.68 5.83 22.98
N GLN A 81 5.80 6.53 23.06
CA GLN A 81 5.90 7.82 23.74
C GLN A 81 5.71 9.03 22.82
N GLU A 82 5.34 8.82 21.56
CA GLU A 82 5.18 9.90 20.58
C GLU A 82 3.70 10.11 20.19
N TYR A 83 2.94 9.03 20.05
CA TYR A 83 1.56 9.07 19.56
C TYR A 83 0.66 8.12 20.35
N LYS A 84 -0.63 8.47 20.43
CA LYS A 84 -1.67 7.52 20.87
C LYS A 84 -2.08 6.65 19.70
N LYS A 85 -2.19 5.35 19.96
CA LYS A 85 -2.67 4.37 18.99
C LYS A 85 -4.11 3.99 19.32
N TYR A 86 -4.91 3.83 18.30
CA TYR A 86 -6.29 3.39 18.44
C TYR A 86 -6.57 2.23 17.50
N TRP A 87 -7.13 1.17 18.07
CA TRP A 87 -7.56 -0.03 17.38
C TRP A 87 -9.07 -0.01 17.21
N ASP A 88 -9.55 -0.43 16.05
CA ASP A 88 -10.97 -0.69 15.82
C ASP A 88 -11.15 -2.22 15.68
N PRO A 89 -11.74 -2.90 16.68
CA PRO A 89 -11.92 -4.34 16.64
C PRO A 89 -12.97 -4.79 15.62
N VAL A 90 -13.84 -3.89 15.16
CA VAL A 90 -14.88 -4.19 14.18
C VAL A 90 -14.28 -4.15 12.78
N SER A 91 -13.57 -3.08 12.42
CA SER A 91 -12.96 -2.97 11.09
C SER A 91 -11.60 -3.66 10.99
N GLN A 92 -11.01 -4.04 12.13
CA GLN A 92 -9.69 -4.68 12.23
C GLN A 92 -8.53 -3.82 11.69
N PHE A 93 -8.61 -2.50 11.88
CA PHE A 93 -7.55 -1.56 11.53
C PHE A 93 -7.01 -0.82 12.75
N LEU A 94 -5.74 -0.43 12.66
CA LEU A 94 -5.01 0.32 13.67
C LEU A 94 -4.62 1.71 13.12
N SER A 95 -4.93 2.76 13.87
CA SER A 95 -4.27 4.07 13.73
C SER A 95 -3.03 4.11 14.63
N THR A 96 -1.88 4.48 14.07
CA THR A 96 -0.58 4.38 14.75
C THR A 96 0.07 5.73 15.10
N HIS A 97 -0.23 6.78 14.34
CA HIS A 97 0.51 8.05 14.42
C HIS A 97 -0.38 9.29 14.24
N ASP A 98 -1.69 9.14 14.42
CA ASP A 98 -2.66 10.19 14.08
C ASP A 98 -3.10 11.05 15.27
N PHE A 99 -2.89 10.56 16.49
CA PHE A 99 -3.41 11.18 17.70
C PHE A 99 -2.28 11.57 18.65
N ALA A 100 -2.34 12.78 19.21
CA ALA A 100 -1.27 13.35 20.02
C ALA A 100 -1.21 12.73 21.43
N LEU A 101 -0.02 12.66 22.04
CA LEU A 101 0.14 12.06 23.37
C LEU A 101 -0.39 12.96 24.52
N ILE A 102 0.08 14.21 24.56
CA ILE A 102 -0.10 15.12 25.70
C ILE A 102 -1.49 15.79 25.69
N ASP A 103 -2.11 15.87 24.51
CA ASP A 103 -3.36 16.58 24.26
C ASP A 103 -4.45 15.71 23.60
N GLY A 104 -4.18 14.41 23.42
CA GLY A 104 -5.00 13.45 22.67
C GLY A 104 -6.38 13.19 23.23
N ASP A 105 -7.28 14.14 23.07
CA ASP A 105 -8.71 13.94 23.23
C ASP A 105 -9.27 13.43 21.91
N LEU A 106 -9.65 12.14 21.90
CA LEU A 106 -10.22 11.49 20.74
C LEU A 106 -11.44 12.27 20.20
N GLU A 107 -12.26 12.84 21.08
CA GLU A 107 -13.44 13.63 20.68
C GLU A 107 -13.06 14.82 19.79
N ARG A 108 -11.97 15.49 20.14
CA ARG A 108 -11.48 16.69 19.47
C ARG A 108 -10.66 16.37 18.22
N GLU A 109 -9.85 15.32 18.25
CA GLU A 109 -8.92 14.98 17.18
C GLU A 109 -9.55 14.10 16.10
N TYR A 110 -10.54 13.28 16.46
CA TYR A 110 -11.20 12.37 15.52
C TYR A 110 -11.76 13.06 14.27
N PRO A 111 -12.47 14.20 14.34
CA PRO A 111 -12.99 14.86 13.15
C PRO A 111 -11.90 15.22 12.12
N ALA A 112 -10.73 15.68 12.60
CA ALA A 112 -9.60 16.03 11.73
C ALA A 112 -8.96 14.78 11.12
N PHE A 113 -8.78 13.73 11.92
CA PHE A 113 -8.33 12.42 11.43
C PHE A 113 -9.28 11.88 10.34
N ARG A 114 -10.58 11.83 10.63
CA ARG A 114 -11.60 11.29 9.72
C ARG A 114 -11.64 12.07 8.40
N ALA A 115 -11.69 13.41 8.46
CA ALA A 115 -11.70 14.24 7.26
C ALA A 115 -10.46 14.01 6.37
N LYS A 116 -9.29 13.81 6.98
CA LYS A 116 -8.05 13.53 6.27
C LYS A 116 -8.07 12.13 5.64
N PHE A 117 -8.47 11.12 6.40
CA PHE A 117 -8.59 9.75 5.94
C PHE A 117 -9.60 9.62 4.79
N ASP A 118 -10.78 10.25 4.93
CA ASP A 118 -11.79 10.33 3.87
C ASP A 118 -11.24 10.99 2.60
N GLY A 119 -10.50 12.09 2.75
CA GLY A 119 -9.87 12.74 1.61
C GLY A 119 -8.84 11.85 0.90
N ILE A 120 -8.08 11.05 1.65
CA ILE A 120 -7.13 10.08 1.07
C ILE A 120 -7.88 8.96 0.35
N SER A 121 -8.87 8.36 1.00
CA SER A 121 -9.71 7.30 0.45
C SER A 121 -10.40 7.76 -0.84
N ALA A 122 -11.06 8.91 -0.82
CA ALA A 122 -11.75 9.46 -1.99
C ALA A 122 -10.81 9.68 -3.18
N ARG A 123 -9.60 10.21 -2.93
CA ARG A 123 -8.58 10.37 -3.99
C ARG A 123 -8.09 9.03 -4.53
N PHE A 124 -7.88 8.05 -3.67
CA PHE A 124 -7.49 6.69 -4.06
C PHE A 124 -8.54 6.05 -4.97
N PHE A 125 -9.80 5.97 -4.51
CA PHE A 125 -10.88 5.37 -5.29
C PHE A 125 -11.16 6.12 -6.59
N THR A 126 -11.06 7.45 -6.57
CA THR A 126 -11.17 8.25 -7.79
C THR A 126 -10.04 7.92 -8.77
N HIS A 127 -8.81 7.79 -8.29
CA HIS A 127 -7.66 7.53 -9.17
C HIS A 127 -7.77 6.16 -9.84
N ILE A 128 -7.94 5.08 -9.07
CA ILE A 128 -8.00 3.72 -9.62
C ILE A 128 -9.18 3.52 -10.57
N LYS A 129 -10.29 4.25 -10.35
CA LYS A 129 -11.47 4.23 -11.24
C LYS A 129 -11.18 4.85 -12.61
N HIS A 130 -10.17 5.69 -12.76
CA HIS A 130 -9.80 6.31 -14.04
C HIS A 130 -8.53 5.73 -14.66
N SER A 131 -7.85 4.82 -13.95
CA SER A 131 -6.67 4.10 -14.43
C SER A 131 -7.08 2.87 -15.25
N LYS A 132 -6.32 2.60 -16.32
CA LYS A 132 -6.47 1.43 -17.20
C LYS A 132 -5.68 0.22 -16.73
N ARG A 133 -4.53 0.42 -16.09
CA ARG A 133 -3.68 -0.65 -15.54
C ARG A 133 -3.17 -0.24 -14.17
N VAL A 134 -3.59 -0.97 -13.14
CA VAL A 134 -3.23 -0.69 -11.75
C VAL A 134 -2.54 -1.91 -11.15
N LEU A 135 -1.35 -1.69 -10.60
CA LEU A 135 -0.68 -2.70 -9.77
C LEU A 135 -0.96 -2.43 -8.30
N PHE A 136 -1.49 -3.43 -7.61
CA PHE A 136 -1.64 -3.44 -6.16
C PHE A 136 -0.56 -4.33 -5.54
N PHE A 137 0.08 -3.86 -4.49
CA PHE A 137 1.12 -4.58 -3.76
C PHE A 137 0.65 -4.87 -2.34
N LEU A 138 0.46 -6.16 -2.04
CA LEU A 138 0.06 -6.66 -0.74
C LEU A 138 1.19 -7.49 -0.10
N SER A 139 1.47 -7.25 1.18
CA SER A 139 2.36 -8.08 1.99
C SER A 139 1.51 -8.94 2.94
N VAL A 140 1.58 -10.26 2.82
CA VAL A 140 0.84 -11.21 3.69
C VAL A 140 1.78 -12.10 4.49
N GLY A 141 1.23 -12.82 5.46
CA GLY A 141 2.00 -13.73 6.32
C GLY A 141 3.02 -12.96 7.14
N MET A 142 2.65 -11.80 7.70
CA MET A 142 3.53 -11.10 8.63
C MET A 142 3.93 -12.01 9.79
N GLU A 143 5.09 -11.74 10.39
CA GLU A 143 5.53 -12.47 11.58
C GLU A 143 4.43 -12.46 12.64
N ASN A 144 4.25 -13.60 13.30
CA ASN A 144 3.22 -13.77 14.33
C ASN A 144 3.33 -12.64 15.37
N HIS A 145 2.23 -11.94 15.59
CA HIS A 145 2.14 -10.91 16.61
C HIS A 145 1.23 -11.41 17.73
N PRO A 146 1.51 -11.12 19.01
CA PRO A 146 0.65 -11.53 20.12
C PRO A 146 -0.82 -11.09 20.00
N ASP A 147 -1.05 -10.02 19.24
CA ASP A 147 -2.36 -9.35 19.13
C ASP A 147 -3.15 -9.71 17.88
N PHE A 148 -2.60 -10.51 16.97
CA PHE A 148 -3.34 -11.02 15.82
C PHE A 148 -2.68 -12.27 15.23
N GLU A 149 -3.53 -13.18 14.77
CA GLU A 149 -3.09 -14.32 13.98
C GLU A 149 -3.22 -13.99 12.49
N PRO A 150 -2.13 -14.11 11.71
CA PRO A 150 -2.23 -13.94 10.26
C PRO A 150 -3.06 -15.07 9.64
N GLU A 151 -3.71 -14.81 8.51
CA GLU A 151 -4.45 -15.86 7.80
C GLU A 151 -3.55 -17.04 7.41
N SER A 152 -4.08 -18.24 7.59
CA SER A 152 -3.46 -19.47 7.12
C SER A 152 -3.41 -19.52 5.58
N ILE A 153 -2.55 -20.37 5.03
CA ILE A 153 -2.45 -20.60 3.58
C ILE A 153 -3.82 -21.00 2.99
N ALA A 154 -4.56 -21.87 3.69
CA ALA A 154 -5.89 -22.31 3.26
C ALA A 154 -6.89 -21.15 3.16
N GLU A 155 -6.85 -20.21 4.10
CA GLU A 155 -7.66 -19.00 4.06
C GLU A 155 -7.21 -18.05 2.94
N LEU A 156 -5.89 -17.84 2.79
CA LEU A 156 -5.33 -16.98 1.75
C LEU A 156 -5.67 -17.46 0.33
N VAL A 157 -5.65 -18.78 0.08
CA VAL A 157 -6.08 -19.35 -1.22
C VAL A 157 -7.54 -19.02 -1.54
N VAL A 158 -8.39 -18.85 -0.52
CA VAL A 158 -9.80 -18.44 -0.69
C VAL A 158 -9.96 -16.92 -0.79
N LEU A 159 -9.19 -16.17 0.00
CA LEU A 159 -9.32 -14.72 0.14
C LEU A 159 -8.66 -13.96 -1.01
N LEU A 160 -7.50 -14.36 -1.49
CA LEU A 160 -6.78 -13.63 -2.55
C LEU A 160 -7.58 -13.55 -3.87
N PRO A 161 -8.25 -14.60 -4.36
CA PRO A 161 -9.14 -14.47 -5.51
C PRO A 161 -10.34 -13.56 -5.25
N LYS A 162 -10.87 -13.50 -4.01
CA LYS A 162 -11.95 -12.57 -3.64
C LYS A 162 -11.45 -11.13 -3.66
N LEU A 163 -10.27 -10.87 -3.09
CA LEU A 163 -9.62 -9.57 -3.13
C LEU A 163 -9.36 -9.14 -4.56
N GLN A 164 -8.80 -10.00 -5.40
CA GLN A 164 -8.55 -9.69 -6.80
C GLN A 164 -9.83 -9.30 -7.57
N ARG A 165 -10.95 -10.00 -7.33
CA ARG A 165 -12.24 -9.61 -7.91
C ARG A 165 -12.74 -8.27 -7.38
N CYS A 166 -12.56 -7.99 -6.09
CA CYS A 166 -12.91 -6.70 -5.49
C CYS A 166 -12.12 -5.55 -6.14
N LEU A 167 -10.78 -5.69 -6.24
CA LEU A 167 -9.91 -4.71 -6.89
C LEU A 167 -10.29 -4.50 -8.36
N THR A 168 -10.53 -5.59 -9.09
CA THR A 168 -10.97 -5.53 -10.49
C THR A 168 -12.28 -4.75 -10.64
N ALA A 169 -13.24 -4.95 -9.73
CA ALA A 169 -14.52 -4.24 -9.76
C ALA A 169 -14.41 -2.73 -9.43
N LEU A 170 -13.34 -2.32 -8.74
CA LEU A 170 -13.08 -0.92 -8.39
C LEU A 170 -12.32 -0.16 -9.48
N CYS A 171 -11.58 -0.86 -10.34
CA CYS A 171 -10.83 -0.28 -11.46
C CYS A 171 -11.69 -0.18 -12.73
N ALA A 172 -11.43 0.81 -13.59
CA ALA A 172 -12.03 0.84 -14.92
C ALA A 172 -11.33 -0.11 -15.91
N GLY A 173 -10.07 -0.45 -15.64
CA GLY A 173 -9.29 -1.38 -16.45
C GLY A 173 -8.74 -2.57 -15.66
N GLU A 174 -7.57 -3.02 -16.07
CA GLU A 174 -6.87 -4.16 -15.50
C GLU A 174 -6.36 -3.83 -14.09
N ALA A 175 -6.70 -4.71 -13.14
CA ALA A 175 -6.09 -4.74 -11.82
C ALA A 175 -5.16 -5.95 -11.73
N THR A 176 -3.92 -5.72 -11.35
CA THR A 176 -2.92 -6.77 -11.08
C THR A 176 -2.58 -6.73 -9.60
N LEU A 177 -2.48 -7.88 -8.95
CA LEU A 177 -2.10 -8.00 -7.55
C LEU A 177 -0.74 -8.69 -7.43
N LEU A 178 0.24 -8.02 -6.87
CA LEU A 178 1.49 -8.62 -6.41
C LEU A 178 1.37 -8.92 -4.92
N VAL A 179 1.57 -10.19 -4.54
CA VAL A 179 1.51 -10.67 -3.16
C VAL A 179 2.91 -11.08 -2.71
N ALA A 180 3.49 -10.35 -1.78
CA ALA A 180 4.70 -10.76 -1.08
C ALA A 180 4.34 -11.63 0.11
N THR A 181 4.91 -12.84 0.20
CA THR A 181 4.57 -13.85 1.22
C THR A 181 5.80 -14.63 1.68
N TYR A 182 5.77 -15.19 2.88
CA TYR A 182 6.76 -16.18 3.34
C TYR A 182 6.36 -17.63 3.00
N TYR A 183 5.12 -17.83 2.54
CA TYR A 183 4.59 -19.16 2.23
C TYR A 183 4.98 -19.57 0.80
N GLU A 184 5.97 -20.45 0.67
CA GLU A 184 6.40 -21.00 -0.62
C GLU A 184 5.27 -21.72 -1.35
N GLU A 185 4.46 -22.48 -0.62
CA GLU A 185 3.29 -23.19 -1.15
C GLU A 185 2.28 -22.23 -1.80
N LEU A 186 2.09 -21.05 -1.19
CA LEU A 186 1.21 -20.02 -1.75
C LEU A 186 1.81 -19.43 -3.03
N ALA A 187 3.13 -19.19 -3.06
CA ALA A 187 3.79 -18.60 -4.22
C ALA A 187 3.86 -19.53 -5.44
N GLN A 188 3.73 -20.85 -5.24
CA GLN A 188 3.60 -21.84 -6.31
C GLN A 188 2.18 -21.87 -6.92
N SER A 189 1.22 -21.18 -6.32
CA SER A 189 -0.14 -21.12 -6.83
C SER A 189 -0.23 -20.28 -8.10
N VAL A 190 -1.01 -20.77 -9.07
CA VAL A 190 -1.34 -20.00 -10.27
C VAL A 190 -2.74 -19.43 -10.12
N MET A 191 -2.83 -18.10 -10.03
CA MET A 191 -4.10 -17.39 -9.90
C MET A 191 -4.16 -16.25 -10.94
N PRO A 192 -5.28 -16.10 -11.69
CA PRO A 192 -5.38 -15.06 -12.71
C PRO A 192 -5.15 -13.66 -12.13
N ASN A 193 -4.25 -12.90 -12.75
CA ASN A 193 -3.87 -11.53 -12.39
C ASN A 193 -3.30 -11.37 -10.96
N ILE A 194 -2.84 -12.46 -10.36
CA ILE A 194 -2.13 -12.45 -9.08
C ILE A 194 -0.74 -13.02 -9.31
N HIS A 195 0.26 -12.25 -8.93
CA HIS A 195 1.67 -12.64 -8.94
C HIS A 195 2.16 -12.76 -7.50
N PHE A 196 3.12 -13.65 -7.28
CA PHE A 196 3.69 -13.89 -5.97
C PHE A 196 5.17 -13.56 -5.96
N ALA A 197 5.64 -13.02 -4.83
CA ALA A 197 7.05 -12.85 -4.52
C ALA A 197 7.33 -13.43 -3.13
N ILE A 198 8.47 -14.09 -2.98
CA ILE A 198 8.89 -14.65 -1.69
C ILE A 198 9.63 -13.59 -0.88
N LYS A 199 9.24 -13.47 0.39
CA LYS A 199 9.97 -12.71 1.43
C LYS A 199 10.81 -13.66 2.27
N HIS A 200 11.86 -13.10 2.87
CA HIS A 200 12.67 -13.77 3.88
C HIS A 200 12.80 -12.86 5.10
N SER A 201 12.90 -13.45 6.28
CA SER A 201 13.21 -12.67 7.48
C SER A 201 14.69 -12.36 7.48
N PHE A 202 15.02 -11.15 7.90
CA PHE A 202 16.39 -10.71 8.10
C PHE A 202 16.74 -10.81 9.58
N THR A 203 18.03 -10.93 9.90
CA THR A 203 18.48 -10.94 11.30
C THR A 203 18.19 -9.58 11.95
N THR A 204 18.02 -9.57 13.28
CA THR A 204 17.68 -8.35 14.06
C THR A 204 18.67 -7.19 13.87
N ASP A 205 19.90 -7.49 13.47
CA ASP A 205 20.97 -6.50 13.28
C ASP A 205 20.99 -5.93 11.85
N THR A 206 20.13 -6.42 10.95
CA THR A 206 19.99 -5.88 9.60
C THR A 206 19.27 -4.54 9.67
N PRO A 207 19.86 -3.43 9.18
CA PRO A 207 19.19 -2.14 9.20
C PRO A 207 17.92 -2.17 8.34
N TRP A 208 16.84 -1.61 8.88
CA TRP A 208 15.52 -1.62 8.25
C TRP A 208 15.56 -0.91 6.88
N MET A 209 15.10 -1.61 5.84
CA MET A 209 15.08 -1.13 4.45
C MET A 209 16.45 -0.68 3.92
N GLU A 210 17.53 -1.36 4.31
CA GLU A 210 18.87 -1.18 3.77
C GLU A 210 19.48 -2.52 3.31
N GLY A 211 20.58 -2.46 2.57
CA GLY A 211 21.37 -3.63 2.18
C GLY A 211 20.55 -4.73 1.50
N ALA A 212 20.64 -5.95 2.04
CA ALA A 212 19.98 -7.13 1.48
C ALA A 212 18.44 -7.05 1.58
N GLU A 213 17.89 -6.42 2.62
CA GLU A 213 16.44 -6.23 2.75
C GLU A 213 15.94 -5.30 1.64
N TYR A 214 16.60 -4.14 1.48
CA TYR A 214 16.27 -3.22 0.39
C TYR A 214 16.32 -3.93 -0.98
N GLN A 215 17.40 -4.65 -1.27
CA GLN A 215 17.58 -5.36 -2.55
C GLN A 215 16.49 -6.41 -2.79
N LEU A 216 16.06 -7.14 -1.75
CA LEU A 216 14.97 -8.09 -1.87
C LEU A 216 13.67 -7.38 -2.27
N TRP A 217 13.26 -6.34 -1.55
CA TRP A 217 12.03 -5.60 -1.85
C TRP A 217 12.09 -4.88 -3.20
N GLU A 218 13.26 -4.35 -3.57
CA GLU A 218 13.51 -3.76 -4.88
C GLU A 218 13.30 -4.77 -6.01
N SER A 219 13.83 -5.99 -5.85
CA SER A 219 13.71 -7.05 -6.86
C SER A 219 12.25 -7.45 -7.15
N MET A 220 11.35 -7.36 -6.16
CA MET A 220 9.92 -7.66 -6.33
C MET A 220 9.22 -6.70 -7.29
N LEU A 221 9.80 -5.52 -7.54
CA LEU A 221 9.28 -4.50 -8.44
C LEU A 221 10.19 -4.28 -9.66
N ALA A 222 11.20 -5.14 -9.87
CA ALA A 222 12.07 -5.04 -11.03
C ALA A 222 11.28 -5.12 -12.34
N GLY A 223 11.44 -4.11 -13.21
CA GLY A 223 10.70 -4.01 -14.47
C GLY A 223 9.28 -3.46 -14.35
N VAL A 224 8.80 -3.13 -13.15
CA VAL A 224 7.60 -2.32 -12.97
C VAL A 224 7.95 -0.87 -13.29
N CYS A 225 7.14 -0.21 -14.13
CA CYS A 225 7.34 1.20 -14.41
C CYS A 225 6.00 1.93 -14.57
N VAL A 226 6.03 3.23 -14.28
CA VAL A 226 4.90 4.14 -14.44
C VAL A 226 5.30 5.25 -15.41
N PRO A 227 4.81 5.23 -16.67
CA PRO A 227 5.21 6.18 -17.70
C PRO A 227 5.03 7.65 -17.27
N GLN A 228 5.82 8.54 -17.90
CA GLN A 228 5.60 9.97 -17.75
C GLN A 228 4.43 10.43 -18.61
N ASP A 229 3.53 11.23 -18.03
CA ASP A 229 2.57 12.01 -18.80
C ASP A 229 3.34 13.00 -19.67
N ASN A 230 3.58 12.64 -20.93
CA ASN A 230 4.24 13.48 -21.92
C ASN A 230 3.41 14.71 -22.34
N THR A 231 2.24 14.93 -21.74
CA THR A 231 1.30 16.01 -22.07
C THR A 231 1.73 17.39 -21.56
N GLN A 232 2.75 17.51 -20.70
CA GLN A 232 3.28 18.81 -20.29
C GLN A 232 4.24 19.45 -21.31
N ASN A 233 4.72 18.72 -22.33
CA ASN A 233 5.65 19.26 -23.34
C ASN A 233 4.99 19.82 -24.60
N LEU A 234 3.65 19.83 -24.71
CA LEU A 234 2.95 20.30 -25.91
C LEU A 234 2.39 21.73 -25.81
N PHE A 235 2.54 22.42 -24.67
CA PHE A 235 2.09 23.81 -24.49
C PHE A 235 3.23 24.81 -24.21
N GLY A 236 4.49 24.39 -24.35
CA GLY A 236 5.66 25.17 -23.92
C GLY A 236 6.46 25.93 -24.98
N SER A 237 5.96 26.11 -26.22
CA SER A 237 6.76 26.79 -27.28
C SER A 237 6.02 27.81 -28.16
N ALA A 238 4.80 28.21 -27.81
CA ALA A 238 4.02 29.15 -28.62
C ALA A 238 3.79 30.52 -27.95
N PHE A 239 4.79 31.10 -27.27
CA PHE A 239 4.82 32.54 -26.99
C PHE A 239 6.26 33.03 -26.90
N SER A 240 6.93 33.09 -28.04
CA SER A 240 8.10 33.94 -28.24
C SER A 240 7.71 35.15 -29.08
N HIS A 241 8.03 36.31 -28.53
CA HIS A 241 8.17 37.62 -29.17
C HIS A 241 6.96 38.23 -29.90
N CYS A 242 6.35 39.21 -29.24
CA CYS A 242 6.20 40.52 -29.87
C CYS A 242 6.77 41.56 -28.90
N ASP A 243 7.92 42.12 -29.30
CA ASP A 243 8.35 43.44 -28.88
C ASP A 243 7.22 44.45 -29.13
N ASN A 244 7.05 45.41 -28.24
CA ASN A 244 6.96 46.79 -28.70
C ASN A 244 7.37 47.78 -27.61
N SER A 245 8.35 48.58 -28.01
CA SER A 245 8.82 49.81 -27.42
C SER A 245 7.71 50.88 -27.43
N GLY A 246 7.72 51.72 -26.40
CA GLY A 246 6.84 52.89 -26.22
C GLY A 246 6.96 53.46 -24.82
#